data_AF-A0A4R1XHL0-F1
#
_entry.id   AF-A0A4R1XHL0-F1
#
_cell.length_a   1.000
_cell.length_b   1.000
_cell.length_c   1.000
_cell.angle_alpha   90.00
_cell.angle_beta   90.00
_cell.angle_gamma   90.00
#
_symmetry.space_group_name_H-M   'P 1'
#
loop_
_entity.id
_entity.type
_entity.pdbx_description
1 polymer ?
#
loop_
_entity_poly.entity_id
_entity_poly.type
_entity_poly.pdbx_seq_one_letter_code
_entity_poly.pdbx_strand_id
1 'polypeptide(L)'
;MKKLLLAVLLCASSGVWANAQYKATSICEFDYDAFNFCTQANLKKYQAALKKQAPNFNTKYILLNVGSAKAIRYVAIDTQDGLVIPLRDTILGFKDEHGDLTGKPPKINYSINQPNLCISGSIDAYRDAYDNIELCYTIEKDQFSKHGRNFTRLDIPKSLEN
;
A
#
# COMPACT_ATOMS: atom_id res chain seq x y z
N MET A 1 49.57 38.91 -3.09
CA MET A 1 48.46 38.51 -2.20
C MET A 1 47.54 37.57 -2.96
N LYS A 2 47.64 36.25 -2.71
CA LYS A 2 46.82 35.20 -3.35
C LYS A 2 45.43 35.19 -2.70
N LYS A 3 44.37 35.49 -3.46
CA LYS A 3 42.99 35.27 -3.02
C LYS A 3 42.60 33.83 -3.39
N LEU A 4 42.51 32.96 -2.38
CA LEU A 4 41.97 31.61 -2.52
C LEU A 4 40.43 31.73 -2.56
N LEU A 5 39.82 31.47 -3.70
CA LEU A 5 38.37 31.37 -3.84
C LEU A 5 37.96 29.94 -3.47
N LEU A 6 37.37 29.77 -2.28
CA LEU A 6 36.72 28.53 -1.87
C LEU A 6 35.40 28.40 -2.66
N ALA A 7 35.36 27.47 -3.62
CA ALA A 7 34.13 27.09 -4.29
C ALA A 7 33.34 26.14 -3.37
N VAL A 8 32.28 26.65 -2.75
CA VAL A 8 31.29 25.83 -2.03
C VAL A 8 30.44 25.12 -3.07
N LEU A 9 30.68 23.82 -3.28
CA LEU A 9 29.75 22.97 -4.02
C LEU A 9 28.47 22.81 -3.18
N LEU A 10 27.42 23.55 -3.52
CA LEU A 10 26.06 23.19 -3.12
C LEU A 10 25.66 21.92 -3.86
N CYS A 11 25.72 20.77 -3.19
CA CYS A 11 24.97 19.59 -3.61
C CYS A 11 23.48 19.87 -3.43
N ALA A 12 22.84 20.41 -4.47
CA ALA A 12 21.40 20.37 -4.57
C ALA A 12 20.98 18.91 -4.77
N SER A 13 20.63 18.22 -3.69
CA SER A 13 19.97 16.93 -3.77
C SER A 13 18.60 17.17 -4.40
N SER A 14 18.52 16.96 -5.71
CA SER A 14 17.25 16.84 -6.42
C SER A 14 16.59 15.58 -5.87
N GLY A 15 15.77 15.74 -4.84
CA GLY A 15 14.83 14.71 -4.45
C GLY A 15 14.07 14.29 -5.71
N VAL A 16 14.06 13.01 -6.03
CA VAL A 16 13.30 12.48 -7.16
C VAL A 16 11.83 12.64 -6.78
N TRP A 17 11.22 13.75 -7.19
CA TRP A 17 9.80 13.96 -7.03
C TRP A 17 9.07 12.95 -7.92
N ALA A 18 8.03 12.33 -7.39
CA ALA A 18 7.11 11.49 -8.15
C ALA A 18 6.53 12.33 -9.30
N ASN A 19 6.96 12.06 -10.54
CA ASN A 19 6.54 12.80 -11.73
C ASN A 19 5.54 12.01 -12.59
N ALA A 20 5.22 10.78 -12.20
CA ALA A 20 4.27 9.97 -12.95
C ALA A 20 2.85 10.53 -12.82
N GLN A 21 2.16 10.63 -13.96
CA GLN A 21 0.72 10.85 -13.97
C GLN A 21 0.00 9.53 -13.68
N TYR A 22 -1.20 9.60 -13.09
CA TYR A 22 -2.05 8.41 -12.95
C TYR A 22 -2.24 7.74 -14.31
N LYS A 23 -1.90 6.45 -14.39
CA LYS A 23 -1.97 5.66 -15.61
C LYS A 23 -3.22 4.78 -15.63
N ALA A 24 -3.36 3.94 -14.62
CA ALA A 24 -4.48 3.01 -14.48
C ALA A 24 -4.52 2.44 -13.05
N THR A 25 -5.66 1.88 -12.67
CA THR A 25 -5.76 0.93 -11.56
C THR A 25 -5.79 -0.48 -12.14
N SER A 26 -4.95 -1.37 -11.63
CA SER A 26 -4.78 -2.73 -12.15
C SER A 26 -6.05 -3.58 -12.07
N ILE A 27 -6.85 -3.37 -11.03
CA ILE A 27 -8.17 -3.98 -10.83
C ILE A 27 -9.09 -2.98 -10.13
N CYS A 28 -10.34 -2.86 -10.56
CA CYS A 28 -11.27 -1.90 -9.95
C CYS A 28 -12.07 -2.51 -8.80
N GLU A 29 -12.44 -3.78 -8.93
CA GLU A 29 -13.28 -4.51 -7.98
C GLU A 29 -12.77 -5.96 -7.96
N PHE A 30 -12.68 -6.54 -6.77
CA PHE A 30 -12.43 -7.98 -6.62
C PHE A 30 -13.75 -8.73 -6.56
N ASP A 31 -13.72 -10.03 -6.88
CA ASP A 31 -14.93 -10.85 -6.86
C ASP A 31 -15.62 -10.80 -5.50
N TYR A 32 -16.94 -10.53 -5.54
CA TYR A 32 -17.82 -10.40 -4.38
C TYR A 32 -17.40 -9.34 -3.36
N ASP A 33 -16.59 -8.36 -3.78
CA ASP A 33 -16.22 -7.20 -2.99
C ASP A 33 -17.10 -5.99 -3.35
N ALA A 34 -17.70 -5.35 -2.35
CA ALA A 34 -18.49 -4.14 -2.54
C ALA A 34 -17.63 -2.87 -2.72
N PHE A 35 -16.31 -2.95 -2.50
CA PHE A 35 -15.42 -1.79 -2.59
C PHE A 35 -14.87 -1.59 -4.01
N ASN A 36 -15.17 -0.45 -4.61
CA ASN A 36 -14.66 -0.05 -5.92
C ASN A 36 -13.45 0.92 -5.80
N PHE A 37 -12.28 0.46 -6.22
CA PHE A 37 -11.03 1.22 -6.24
C PHE A 37 -10.98 2.30 -7.35
N CYS A 38 -11.84 2.20 -8.37
CA CYS A 38 -11.91 3.11 -9.51
C CYS A 38 -13.00 4.18 -9.41
N THR A 39 -13.60 4.38 -8.23
CA THR A 39 -14.51 5.51 -8.03
C THR A 39 -13.81 6.84 -8.28
N GLN A 40 -14.55 7.84 -8.74
CA GLN A 40 -13.99 9.19 -9.00
C GLN A 40 -13.33 9.81 -7.75
N ALA A 41 -13.84 9.49 -6.56
CA ALA A 41 -13.23 9.91 -5.30
C ALA A 41 -11.84 9.29 -5.11
N ASN A 42 -11.68 8.00 -5.38
CA ASN A 42 -10.40 7.30 -5.25
C ASN A 42 -9.40 7.72 -6.32
N LEU A 43 -9.83 7.91 -7.57
CA LEU A 43 -8.96 8.42 -8.64
C LEU A 43 -8.37 9.80 -8.30
N LYS A 44 -9.18 10.69 -7.69
CA LYS A 44 -8.69 11.98 -7.18
C LYS A 44 -7.66 11.81 -6.06
N LYS A 45 -7.85 10.84 -5.14
CA LYS A 45 -6.86 10.53 -4.10
C LYS A 45 -5.54 10.06 -4.72
N TYR A 46 -5.57 9.21 -5.74
CA TYR A 46 -4.36 8.72 -6.41
C TYR A 46 -3.58 9.84 -7.09
N GLN A 47 -4.28 10.66 -7.88
CA GLN A 47 -3.68 11.83 -8.55
C GLN A 47 -3.11 12.83 -7.53
N ALA A 48 -3.80 13.05 -6.41
CA ALA A 48 -3.30 13.92 -5.35
C ALA A 48 -2.06 13.34 -4.66
N ALA A 49 -2.03 12.02 -4.41
CA ALA A 49 -0.89 11.34 -3.81
C ALA A 49 0.35 11.44 -4.73
N LEU A 50 0.22 11.14 -6.03
CA LEU A 50 1.30 11.25 -7.01
C LEU A 50 1.88 12.67 -7.10
N LYS A 51 1.05 13.71 -6.89
CA LYS A 51 1.50 15.11 -6.93
C LYS A 51 2.17 15.59 -5.64
N LYS A 52 1.87 14.97 -4.50
CA LYS A 52 2.17 15.54 -3.17
C LYS A 52 3.04 14.67 -2.28
N GLN A 53 3.10 13.35 -2.54
CA GLN A 53 3.77 12.40 -1.66
C GLN A 53 5.02 11.84 -2.35
N ALA A 54 6.09 11.73 -1.57
CA ALA A 54 7.22 10.90 -1.94
C ALA A 54 6.88 9.41 -1.71
N PRO A 55 7.57 8.48 -2.39
CA PRO A 55 7.49 7.06 -2.06
C PRO A 55 7.66 6.83 -0.55
N ASN A 56 6.84 5.94 0.02
CA ASN A 56 6.89 5.56 1.43
C ASN A 56 6.94 4.03 1.63
N PHE A 57 6.91 3.26 0.55
CA PHE A 57 6.87 1.81 0.56
C PHE A 57 7.70 1.23 -0.58
N ASN A 58 8.51 0.20 -0.28
CA ASN A 58 9.27 -0.59 -1.26
C ASN A 58 9.92 0.27 -2.36
N THR A 59 10.72 1.25 -1.93
CA THR A 59 11.54 2.23 -2.68
C THR A 59 10.81 3.20 -3.61
N LYS A 60 9.73 2.77 -4.25
CA LYS A 60 9.09 3.50 -5.35
C LYS A 60 7.56 3.54 -5.28
N TYR A 61 6.98 2.95 -4.25
CA TYR A 61 5.53 2.95 -4.09
C TYR A 61 5.11 3.97 -3.03
N ILE A 62 3.97 4.59 -3.28
CA ILE A 62 3.16 5.22 -2.24
C ILE A 62 2.12 4.20 -1.81
N LEU A 63 2.23 3.69 -0.58
CA LEU A 63 1.18 2.90 0.05
C LEU A 63 0.13 3.85 0.65
N LEU A 64 -1.09 3.80 0.11
CA LEU A 64 -2.17 4.73 0.42
C LEU A 64 -3.41 3.98 0.90
N ASN A 65 -3.91 4.30 2.09
CA ASN A 65 -5.22 3.84 2.54
C ASN A 65 -6.32 4.68 1.86
N VAL A 66 -7.19 4.02 1.09
CA VAL A 66 -8.37 4.64 0.48
C VAL A 66 -9.68 4.29 1.18
N GLY A 67 -9.64 3.36 2.13
CA GLY A 67 -10.76 2.95 2.98
C GLY A 67 -10.94 3.88 4.19
N SER A 68 -11.47 3.32 5.27
CA SER A 68 -11.64 4.01 6.56
C SER A 68 -10.57 3.56 7.55
N ALA A 69 -10.56 4.16 8.75
CA ALA A 69 -9.69 3.70 9.84
C ALA A 69 -10.12 2.35 10.43
N LYS A 70 -11.40 1.98 10.30
CA LYS A 70 -11.96 0.72 10.80
C LYS A 70 -11.93 -0.41 9.77
N ALA A 71 -11.90 -0.06 8.48
CA ALA A 71 -11.82 -0.97 7.35
C ALA A 71 -10.82 -0.39 6.34
N ILE A 72 -9.56 -0.77 6.52
CA ILE A 72 -8.43 -0.23 5.78
C ILE A 72 -8.37 -0.93 4.42
N ARG A 73 -8.26 -0.12 3.36
CA ARG A 73 -8.13 -0.58 1.97
C ARG A 73 -6.89 0.05 1.37
N TYR A 74 -5.82 -0.74 1.27
CA TYR A 74 -4.57 -0.24 0.71
C TYR A 74 -4.53 -0.33 -0.81
N VAL A 75 -3.88 0.65 -1.40
CA VAL A 75 -3.29 0.55 -2.73
C VAL A 75 -1.81 0.90 -2.66
N ALA A 76 -1.01 0.29 -3.51
CA ALA A 76 0.33 0.77 -3.81
C ALA A 76 0.33 1.51 -5.15
N ILE A 77 0.79 2.75 -5.15
CA ILE A 77 0.89 3.59 -6.35
C ILE A 77 2.35 3.64 -6.76
N ASP A 78 2.69 3.08 -7.92
CA ASP A 78 4.05 3.17 -8.47
C ASP A 78 4.34 4.60 -8.91
N THR A 79 5.31 5.26 -8.29
CA THR A 79 5.65 6.66 -8.61
C THR A 79 6.45 6.81 -9.91
N GLN A 80 6.91 5.71 -10.50
CA GLN A 80 7.66 5.70 -11.75
C GLN A 80 6.74 5.67 -12.96
N ASP A 81 5.64 4.90 -12.90
CA ASP A 81 4.74 4.73 -14.04
C ASP A 81 3.26 5.01 -13.76
N GLY A 82 2.91 5.37 -12.52
CA GLY A 82 1.57 5.82 -12.16
C GLY A 82 0.51 4.71 -12.11
N LEU A 83 0.93 3.43 -12.11
CA LEU A 83 0.03 2.30 -11.93
C LEU A 83 -0.38 2.20 -10.45
N VAL A 84 -1.68 2.04 -10.21
CA VAL A 84 -2.25 1.76 -8.89
C VAL A 84 -2.52 0.26 -8.76
N ILE A 85 -2.02 -0.35 -7.69
CA ILE A 85 -2.12 -1.77 -7.39
C ILE A 85 -2.90 -1.94 -6.09
N PRO A 86 -4.20 -2.27 -6.15
CA PRO A 86 -4.99 -2.54 -4.96
C PRO A 86 -4.58 -3.81 -4.23
N LEU A 87 -4.61 -3.75 -2.90
CA LEU A 87 -4.61 -4.93 -2.06
C LEU A 87 -6.05 -5.46 -1.97
N ARG A 88 -6.23 -6.76 -2.26
CA ARG A 88 -7.53 -7.44 -2.18
C ARG A 88 -8.13 -7.36 -0.78
N ASP A 89 -7.31 -7.70 0.21
CA ASP A 89 -7.77 -7.89 1.58
C ASP A 89 -8.15 -6.56 2.24
N THR A 90 -9.33 -6.53 2.87
CA THR A 90 -9.66 -5.49 3.85
C THR A 90 -8.89 -5.77 5.12
N ILE A 91 -8.15 -4.80 5.63
CA ILE A 91 -7.47 -4.93 6.91
C ILE A 91 -8.34 -4.33 8.01
N LEU A 92 -8.60 -5.13 9.04
CA LEU A 92 -9.46 -4.83 10.17
C LEU A 92 -8.67 -4.90 11.48
N GLY A 93 -9.29 -4.40 12.56
CA GLY A 93 -8.76 -4.54 13.91
C GLY A 93 -8.76 -5.98 14.44
N PHE A 94 -8.47 -6.11 15.72
CA PHE A 94 -8.56 -7.39 16.41
C PHE A 94 -10.02 -7.73 16.73
N LYS A 95 -10.36 -9.00 16.64
CA LYS A 95 -11.68 -9.53 16.97
C LYS A 95 -11.66 -10.36 18.25
N ASP A 96 -12.80 -10.47 18.91
CA ASP A 96 -12.99 -11.37 20.04
C ASP A 96 -13.37 -12.80 19.59
N GLU A 97 -13.65 -13.67 20.55
CA GLU A 97 -14.05 -15.06 20.30
C GLU A 97 -15.43 -15.21 19.62
N HIS A 98 -16.22 -14.14 19.58
CA HIS A 98 -17.50 -14.09 18.86
C HIS A 98 -17.35 -13.53 17.44
N GLY A 99 -16.14 -13.08 17.06
CA GLY A 99 -15.84 -12.49 15.77
C GLY A 99 -16.11 -10.98 15.70
N ASP A 100 -16.44 -10.34 16.82
CA ASP A 100 -16.73 -8.91 16.89
C ASP A 100 -15.46 -8.08 17.06
N LEU A 101 -15.44 -6.88 16.46
CA LEU A 101 -14.30 -5.97 16.57
C LEU A 101 -14.16 -5.45 18.01
N THR A 102 -13.02 -5.73 18.62
CA THR A 102 -12.66 -5.27 19.98
C THR A 102 -12.42 -3.76 20.10
N GLY A 103 -12.37 -3.05 18.97
CA GLY A 103 -11.97 -1.64 18.89
C GLY A 103 -10.45 -1.42 18.87
N LYS A 104 -9.63 -2.46 19.11
CA LYS A 104 -8.18 -2.39 18.97
C LYS A 104 -7.79 -2.34 17.48
N PRO A 105 -7.04 -1.32 17.02
CA PRO A 105 -6.67 -1.20 15.62
C PRO A 105 -5.65 -2.28 15.21
N PRO A 106 -5.55 -2.60 13.91
CA PRO A 106 -4.47 -3.47 13.42
C PRO A 106 -3.12 -2.80 13.63
N LYS A 107 -2.09 -3.62 13.83
CA LYS A 107 -0.69 -3.18 13.70
C LYS A 107 -0.32 -3.29 12.23
N ILE A 108 0.30 -2.25 11.70
CA ILE A 108 0.70 -2.17 10.29
C ILE A 108 2.17 -1.76 10.25
N ASN A 109 2.99 -2.56 9.58
CA ASN A 109 4.42 -2.35 9.46
C ASN A 109 4.83 -2.37 7.99
N TYR A 110 5.35 -1.26 7.51
CA TYR A 110 5.95 -1.10 6.19
C TYR A 110 6.90 0.08 6.24
N SER A 111 7.82 0.16 5.29
CA SER A 111 8.67 1.33 5.13
C SER A 111 9.18 1.46 3.71
N ILE A 112 9.82 2.60 3.43
CA ILE A 112 10.44 2.88 2.15
C ILE A 112 11.53 1.86 1.78
N ASN A 113 12.19 1.26 2.77
CA ASN A 113 13.31 0.33 2.53
C ASN A 113 12.91 -1.14 2.72
N GLN A 114 11.62 -1.42 2.95
CA GLN A 114 11.12 -2.77 3.14
C GLN A 114 10.20 -3.15 1.96
N PRO A 115 10.41 -4.33 1.35
CA PRO A 115 9.58 -4.79 0.25
C PRO A 115 8.19 -5.29 0.69
N ASN A 116 7.99 -5.43 2.01
CA ASN A 116 6.84 -6.12 2.58
C ASN A 116 5.96 -5.16 3.36
N LEU A 117 4.64 -5.35 3.22
CA LEU A 117 3.62 -4.80 4.10
C LEU A 117 3.19 -5.91 5.05
N CYS A 118 3.53 -5.80 6.33
CA CYS A 118 3.15 -6.77 7.34
C CYS A 118 2.06 -6.21 8.24
N ILE A 119 1.06 -7.02 8.56
CA ILE A 119 -0.04 -6.65 9.43
C ILE A 119 -0.20 -7.65 10.56
N SER A 120 -0.70 -7.16 11.70
CA SER A 120 -1.25 -7.98 12.77
C SER A 120 -2.65 -7.48 13.11
N GLY A 121 -3.66 -8.32 12.97
CA GLY A 121 -5.06 -7.93 13.10
C GLY A 121 -5.94 -8.96 12.40
N SER A 122 -7.09 -8.55 11.88
CA SER A 122 -7.95 -9.43 11.09
C SER A 122 -7.98 -8.98 9.64
N ILE A 123 -8.25 -9.91 8.73
CA ILE A 123 -8.44 -9.61 7.32
C ILE A 123 -9.77 -10.17 6.84
N ASP A 124 -10.36 -9.48 5.87
CA ASP A 124 -11.58 -9.92 5.21
C ASP A 124 -11.47 -9.78 3.69
N ALA A 125 -11.67 -10.90 3.02
CA ALA A 125 -11.78 -11.04 1.57
C ALA A 125 -12.68 -12.23 1.26
N TYR A 126 -13.25 -12.26 0.07
CA TYR A 126 -14.17 -13.33 -0.34
C TYR A 126 -13.55 -14.73 -0.13
N ARG A 127 -14.15 -15.54 0.75
CA ARG A 127 -13.68 -16.89 1.16
C ARG A 127 -12.34 -16.95 1.91
N ASP A 128 -11.70 -15.81 2.15
CA ASP A 128 -10.38 -15.70 2.77
C ASP A 128 -10.41 -14.68 3.92
N ALA A 129 -11.26 -14.95 4.92
CA ALA A 129 -11.36 -14.16 6.13
C ALA A 129 -10.61 -14.87 7.28
N TYR A 130 -9.76 -14.13 7.98
CA TYR A 130 -8.94 -14.65 9.05
C TYR A 130 -8.86 -13.64 10.19
N ASP A 131 -9.10 -14.11 11.41
CA ASP A 131 -9.17 -13.28 12.59
C ASP A 131 -7.89 -13.38 13.40
N ASN A 132 -7.40 -12.24 13.90
CA ASN A 132 -6.22 -12.15 14.77
C ASN A 132 -5.00 -12.93 14.23
N ILE A 133 -4.56 -12.59 13.03
CA ILE A 133 -3.43 -13.18 12.34
C ILE A 133 -2.26 -12.22 12.18
N GLU A 134 -1.08 -12.77 11.96
CA GLU A 134 0.05 -12.09 11.34
C GLU A 134 0.19 -12.55 9.89
N LEU A 135 0.37 -11.57 8.99
CA LEU A 135 0.50 -11.81 7.56
C LEU A 135 1.28 -10.68 6.89
N CYS A 136 2.12 -11.05 5.93
CA CYS A 136 2.85 -10.10 5.11
C CYS A 136 2.47 -10.23 3.64
N TYR A 137 2.52 -9.10 2.93
CA TYR A 137 2.30 -8.98 1.50
C TYR A 137 3.53 -8.39 0.83
N THR A 138 3.75 -8.76 -0.42
CA THR A 138 4.69 -8.06 -1.30
C THR A 138 4.05 -7.79 -2.65
N ILE A 139 4.68 -6.95 -3.47
CA ILE A 139 4.24 -6.71 -4.85
C ILE A 139 5.15 -7.49 -5.78
N GLU A 140 4.57 -8.45 -6.48
CA GLU A 140 5.30 -9.33 -7.40
C GLU A 140 4.91 -9.08 -8.84
N LYS A 141 5.74 -9.57 -9.76
CA LYS A 141 5.35 -9.67 -11.17
C LYS A 141 4.34 -10.79 -11.31
N ASP A 142 3.24 -10.50 -11.97
CA ASP A 142 2.19 -11.45 -12.29
C ASP A 142 1.92 -11.42 -13.79
N GLN A 143 2.44 -12.43 -14.48
CA GLN A 143 2.32 -12.60 -15.94
C GLN A 143 0.87 -12.84 -16.42
N PHE A 144 -0.02 -13.25 -15.52
CA PHE A 144 -1.42 -13.49 -15.83
C PHE A 144 -2.29 -12.24 -15.62
N SER A 145 -1.79 -11.25 -14.88
CA SER A 145 -2.48 -9.98 -14.71
C SER A 145 -2.27 -9.07 -15.93
N LYS A 146 -3.34 -8.38 -16.34
CA LYS A 146 -3.31 -7.39 -17.44
C LYS A 146 -2.21 -6.33 -17.26
N HIS A 147 -1.85 -6.00 -16.02
CA HIS A 147 -0.90 -4.95 -15.70
C HIS A 147 0.45 -5.48 -15.16
N GLY A 148 0.65 -6.81 -15.21
CA GLY A 148 1.91 -7.48 -14.94
C GLY A 148 2.35 -7.51 -13.48
N ARG A 149 1.55 -6.99 -12.53
CA ARG A 149 1.93 -6.80 -11.12
C ARG A 149 0.73 -6.83 -10.19
N ASN A 150 0.86 -7.53 -9.07
CA ASN A 150 -0.17 -7.68 -8.06
C ASN A 150 0.42 -7.76 -6.64
N PHE A 151 -0.42 -7.52 -5.64
CA PHE A 151 -0.10 -7.91 -4.26
C PHE A 151 -0.22 -9.42 -4.09
N THR A 152 0.79 -10.03 -3.48
CA THR A 152 0.83 -11.46 -3.14
C THR A 152 1.04 -11.60 -1.64
N ARG A 153 0.31 -12.53 -1.00
CA ARG A 153 0.58 -12.95 0.38
C ARG A 153 1.89 -13.76 0.39
N LEU A 154 2.81 -13.41 1.29
CA LEU A 154 4.10 -14.12 1.39
C LEU A 154 3.97 -15.48 2.07
N ASP A 155 3.07 -15.56 3.05
CA ASP A 155 2.89 -16.74 3.90
C ASP A 155 1.40 -17.05 4.08
N ILE A 156 1.14 -18.25 4.60
CA ILE A 156 -0.19 -18.61 5.11
C ILE A 156 -0.46 -17.77 6.38
N PRO A 157 -1.67 -17.18 6.54
CA PRO A 157 -2.02 -16.44 7.75
C PRO A 157 -1.71 -17.23 9.02
N LYS A 158 -0.87 -16.67 9.89
CA LYS A 158 -0.49 -17.31 11.15
C LYS A 158 -1.38 -16.77 12.26
N SER A 159 -2.15 -17.64 12.91
CA SER A 159 -2.95 -17.26 14.08
C SER A 159 -2.05 -16.73 15.19
N LEU A 160 -2.45 -15.59 15.74
CA LEU A 160 -1.98 -15.09 17.02
C LEU A 160 -2.88 -15.76 18.04
N GLU A 161 -2.46 -16.92 18.56
CA GLU A 161 -3.19 -17.61 19.63
C GLU A 161 -3.56 -16.61 20.74
N ASN A 162 -4.83 -16.64 21.16
CA ASN A 162 -5.33 -15.86 22.31
C ASN A 162 -4.89 -16.52 23.61
#